data_AF-A0A8C6Y829-F1
#
_entry.id   AF-A0A8C6Y829-F1
#
_cell.length_a   1.000
_cell.length_b   1.000
_cell.length_c   1.000
_cell.angle_alpha   90.00
_cell.angle_beta   90.00
_cell.angle_gamma   90.00
#
_symmetry.space_group_name_H-M   'P 1'
#
loop_
_entity.id
_entity.type
_entity.pdbx_description
1 polymer ?
#
loop_
_entity_poly.entity_id
_entity_poly.type
_entity_poly.pdbx_seq_one_letter_code
_entity_poly.pdbx_strand_id
1 'polypeptide(L)'
;MNSSTTHLIRCLQQIHKVIGKANEILAGISQPSVCREVLLSAPGTAYIWGLSEIYQISRRLRDAVSARKLTSELISQTLHEVDLAWNNLLSFLVFGHSAFQALLLPPRPVSEPCVRLAKSELNHVCGICLTEINQEPQVPSGNLDPVLHQGLFYHVSCANFWLNCVDSTLPRES
;
A
#
# COMPACT_ATOMS: atom_id res chain seq x y z
N MET A 1 4.03 22.58 11.05
CA MET A 1 3.74 21.37 10.25
C MET A 1 2.32 20.95 10.56
N ASN A 2 1.47 20.77 9.55
CA ASN A 2 0.07 20.40 9.75
C ASN A 2 -0.02 18.94 10.22
N SER A 3 -0.88 18.65 11.19
CA SER A 3 -1.12 17.28 11.71
C SER A 3 -1.36 16.25 10.59
N SER A 4 -2.02 16.68 9.51
CA SER A 4 -2.28 15.87 8.31
C SER A 4 -1.04 15.47 7.51
N THR A 5 0.07 16.21 7.55
CA THR A 5 1.29 15.79 6.82
C THR A 5 2.18 14.88 7.67
N THR A 6 2.11 15.01 9.00
CA THR A 6 2.89 14.19 9.93
C THR A 6 2.52 12.72 9.87
N HIS A 7 1.23 12.36 9.82
CA HIS A 7 0.82 10.96 9.73
C HIS A 7 1.20 10.33 8.37
N LEU A 8 1.12 11.09 7.28
CA LEU A 8 1.52 10.64 5.94
C LEU A 8 3.01 10.28 5.92
N ILE A 9 3.86 11.17 6.47
CA ILE A 9 5.30 10.94 6.55
C ILE A 9 5.61 9.68 7.36
N ARG A 10 4.98 9.53 8.55
CA ARG A 10 5.18 8.33 9.38
C ARG A 10 4.78 7.05 8.65
N CYS A 11 3.65 7.07 7.94
CA CYS A 11 3.18 5.94 7.15
C CYS A 11 4.20 5.57 6.07
N LEU A 12 4.65 6.56 5.28
CA LEU A 12 5.61 6.36 4.19
C LEU A 12 6.97 5.85 4.69
N GLN A 13 7.48 6.42 5.78
CA GLN A 13 8.74 5.97 6.39
C GLN A 13 8.65 4.52 6.83
N GLN A 14 7.50 4.11 7.37
CA GLN A 14 7.33 2.74 7.80
C GLN A 14 7.11 1.75 6.65
N ILE A 15 6.44 2.18 5.58
CA ILE A 15 6.38 1.42 4.33
C ILE A 15 7.80 1.18 3.80
N HIS A 16 8.62 2.25 3.75
CA HIS A 16 10.01 2.15 3.32
C HIS A 16 10.79 1.16 4.20
N LYS A 17 10.65 1.24 5.53
CA LYS A 17 11.31 0.32 6.46
C LYS A 17 10.93 -1.13 6.23
N VAL A 18 9.63 -1.44 6.04
CA VAL A 18 9.15 -2.82 5.85
C VAL A 18 9.67 -3.40 4.53
N ILE A 19 9.58 -2.65 3.43
CA ILE A 19 10.09 -3.11 2.12
C ILE A 19 11.63 -3.20 2.15
N GLY A 20 12.30 -2.23 2.77
CA GLY A 20 13.74 -2.25 2.97
C GLY A 20 14.20 -3.48 3.75
N LYS A 21 13.47 -3.87 4.80
CA LYS A 21 13.77 -5.07 5.56
C LYS A 21 13.64 -6.35 4.73
N ALA A 22 12.65 -6.40 3.83
CA ALA A 22 12.51 -7.51 2.89
C ALA A 22 13.72 -7.60 1.94
N ASN A 23 14.20 -6.46 1.42
CA ASN A 23 15.42 -6.43 0.60
C ASN A 23 16.65 -6.94 1.37
N GLU A 24 16.84 -6.53 2.62
CA GLU A 24 17.95 -7.01 3.46
C GLU A 24 17.90 -8.53 3.65
N ILE A 25 16.71 -9.08 3.91
CA ILE A 25 16.51 -10.52 4.11
C ILE A 25 16.87 -11.29 2.83
N LEU A 26 16.36 -10.85 1.67
CA LEU A 26 16.61 -11.54 0.40
C LEU A 26 18.05 -11.39 -0.06
N ALA A 27 18.66 -10.22 0.11
CA ALA A 27 20.07 -9.98 -0.19
C ALA A 27 21.01 -10.80 0.73
N GLY A 28 20.56 -11.13 1.94
CA GLY A 28 21.29 -12.00 2.87
C GLY A 28 21.34 -13.48 2.46
N ILE A 29 20.53 -13.91 1.48
CA ILE A 29 20.53 -15.30 1.01
C ILE A 29 21.66 -15.49 -0.01
N SER A 30 22.73 -16.17 0.41
CA SER A 30 23.95 -16.29 -0.39
C SER A 30 23.81 -17.14 -1.66
N GLN A 31 22.83 -18.06 -1.70
CA GLN A 31 22.60 -18.94 -2.85
C GLN A 31 21.31 -18.55 -3.59
N PRO A 32 21.37 -18.15 -4.88
CA PRO A 32 20.19 -17.76 -5.65
C PRO A 32 19.12 -18.86 -5.76
N SER A 33 19.54 -20.14 -5.81
CA SER A 33 18.62 -21.28 -5.82
C SER A 33 17.78 -21.37 -4.54
N VAL A 34 18.41 -21.18 -3.38
CA VAL A 34 17.75 -21.15 -2.06
C VAL A 34 16.82 -19.95 -1.97
N CYS A 35 17.25 -18.78 -2.43
CA CYS A 35 16.40 -17.58 -2.47
C CYS A 35 15.14 -17.83 -3.30
N ARG A 36 15.30 -18.44 -4.48
CA ARG A 36 14.18 -18.82 -5.34
C ARG A 36 13.24 -19.82 -4.66
N GLU A 37 13.76 -20.84 -3.98
CA GLU A 37 12.94 -21.82 -3.27
C GLU A 37 12.12 -21.16 -2.14
N VAL A 38 12.74 -20.28 -1.35
CA VAL A 38 12.06 -19.52 -0.30
C VAL A 38 10.93 -18.68 -0.89
N LEU A 39 11.19 -17.93 -1.97
CA LEU A 39 10.18 -17.08 -2.62
C LEU A 39 9.01 -17.88 -3.17
N LEU A 40 9.25 -19.08 -3.70
CA LEU A 40 8.21 -19.94 -4.29
C LEU A 40 7.48 -20.82 -3.27
N SER A 41 7.92 -20.83 -2.01
CA SER A 41 7.17 -21.46 -0.93
C SER A 41 5.85 -20.73 -0.67
N ALA A 42 4.84 -21.43 -0.12
CA ALA A 42 3.57 -20.79 0.22
C ALA A 42 3.73 -19.59 1.20
N PRO A 43 4.55 -19.68 2.27
CA PRO A 43 4.83 -18.53 3.13
C PRO A 43 5.57 -17.40 2.41
N GLY A 44 6.55 -17.71 1.56
CA GLY A 44 7.31 -16.70 0.80
C GLY A 44 6.42 -15.97 -0.20
N THR A 45 5.58 -16.70 -0.93
CA THR A 45 4.61 -16.10 -1.86
C THR A 45 3.60 -15.22 -1.14
N ALA A 46 3.03 -15.69 -0.02
CA ALA A 46 2.11 -14.89 0.79
C ALA A 46 2.79 -13.61 1.34
N TYR A 47 4.06 -13.71 1.75
CA TYR A 47 4.85 -12.57 2.21
C TYR A 47 5.05 -11.52 1.10
N ILE A 48 5.40 -11.95 -0.12
CA ILE A 48 5.54 -11.03 -1.26
C ILE A 48 4.20 -10.36 -1.62
N TRP A 49 3.09 -11.08 -1.58
CA TRP A 49 1.77 -10.47 -1.79
C TRP A 49 1.43 -9.45 -0.70
N GLY A 50 1.71 -9.73 0.56
CA GLY A 50 1.55 -8.75 1.64
C GLY A 50 2.39 -7.50 1.45
N LEU A 51 3.65 -7.64 1.00
CA LEU A 51 4.49 -6.48 0.64
C LEU A 51 3.91 -5.70 -0.53
N SER A 52 3.30 -6.36 -1.51
CA SER A 52 2.63 -5.70 -2.62
C SER A 52 1.44 -4.86 -2.16
N GLU A 53 0.63 -5.35 -1.20
CA GLU A 53 -0.47 -4.58 -0.61
C GLU A 53 0.05 -3.34 0.12
N ILE A 54 1.16 -3.47 0.84
CA ILE A 54 1.82 -2.35 1.52
C ILE A 54 2.33 -1.32 0.50
N TYR A 55 2.92 -1.76 -0.61
CA TYR A 55 3.31 -0.85 -1.69
C TYR A 55 2.10 -0.15 -2.34
N GLN A 56 0.96 -0.82 -2.50
CA GLN A 56 -0.26 -0.15 -2.99
C GLN A 56 -0.73 0.98 -2.07
N ILE A 57 -0.49 0.89 -0.74
CA ILE A 57 -0.79 1.99 0.19
C ILE A 57 0.07 3.22 -0.15
N SER A 58 1.35 3.05 -0.48
CA SER A 58 2.23 4.16 -0.88
C SER A 58 1.77 4.83 -2.17
N ARG A 59 1.24 4.03 -3.12
CA ARG A 59 0.65 4.55 -4.37
C ARG A 59 -0.59 5.39 -4.10
N ARG A 60 -1.52 4.91 -3.26
CA ARG A 60 -2.69 5.70 -2.83
C ARG A 60 -2.27 6.99 -2.12
N LEU A 61 -1.27 6.92 -1.25
CA LEU A 61 -0.71 8.10 -0.58
C LEU A 61 -0.16 9.13 -1.59
N ARG A 62 0.59 8.67 -2.60
CA ARG A 62 1.11 9.53 -3.68
C ARG A 62 -0.01 10.24 -4.43
N ASP A 63 -1.04 9.49 -4.83
CA ASP A 63 -2.19 10.04 -5.56
C ASP A 63 -2.91 11.10 -4.72
N ALA A 64 -3.13 10.84 -3.43
CA ALA A 64 -3.77 11.79 -2.54
C ALA A 64 -2.90 13.02 -2.26
N VAL A 65 -1.59 12.86 -2.07
CA VAL A 65 -0.64 13.98 -1.91
C VAL A 65 -0.68 14.89 -3.14
N SER A 66 -0.69 14.30 -4.33
CA SER A 66 -0.79 15.04 -5.59
C SER A 66 -2.13 15.77 -5.72
N ALA A 67 -3.25 15.06 -5.53
CA ALA A 67 -4.60 15.60 -5.66
C ALA A 67 -4.87 16.74 -4.65
N ARG A 68 -4.34 16.61 -3.43
CA ARG A 68 -4.56 17.59 -2.34
C ARG A 68 -3.45 18.62 -2.22
N LYS A 69 -2.44 18.60 -3.11
CA LYS A 69 -1.28 19.51 -3.10
C LYS A 69 -0.55 19.54 -1.75
N LEU A 70 -0.40 18.37 -1.11
CA LEU A 70 0.24 18.21 0.21
C LEU A 70 1.75 17.94 0.11
N THR A 71 2.34 18.18 -1.06
CA THR A 71 3.74 17.85 -1.36
C THR A 71 4.70 18.64 -0.46
N SER A 72 5.68 17.92 0.10
CA SER A 72 6.86 18.49 0.76
C SER A 72 8.09 17.76 0.25
N GLU A 73 9.28 18.37 0.41
CA GLU A 73 10.55 17.75 0.01
C GLU A 73 10.72 16.37 0.67
N LEU A 74 10.47 16.28 1.98
CA LEU A 74 10.54 15.04 2.73
C LEU A 74 9.57 13.97 2.20
N ILE A 75 8.31 14.35 1.90
CA ILE A 75 7.32 13.41 1.34
C ILE A 75 7.76 12.90 -0.04
N SER A 76 8.21 13.80 -0.91
CA SER A 76 8.69 13.44 -2.25
C SER A 76 9.90 12.52 -2.19
N GLN A 77 10.85 12.81 -1.31
CA GLN A 77 12.04 11.99 -1.10
C GLN A 77 11.67 10.61 -0.56
N THR A 78 10.84 10.53 0.49
CA THR A 78 10.43 9.22 1.06
C THR A 78 9.63 8.39 0.04
N LEU A 79 8.75 9.00 -0.76
CA LEU A 79 8.04 8.31 -1.84
C LEU A 79 9.00 7.73 -2.89
N HIS A 80 10.05 8.47 -3.23
CA HIS A 80 11.08 8.00 -4.16
C HIS A 80 11.88 6.83 -3.57
N GLU A 81 12.26 6.91 -2.30
CA GLU A 81 12.94 5.81 -1.59
C GLU A 81 12.09 4.54 -1.54
N VAL A 82 10.78 4.68 -1.30
CA VAL A 82 9.83 3.55 -1.36
C VAL A 82 9.81 2.91 -2.75
N ASP A 83 9.76 3.71 -3.82
CA ASP A 83 9.80 3.16 -5.19
C ASP A 83 11.12 2.47 -5.49
N LEU A 84 12.24 3.02 -5.04
CA LEU A 84 13.55 2.41 -5.21
C LEU A 84 13.63 1.06 -4.49
N ALA A 85 13.17 1.01 -3.23
CA ALA A 85 13.12 -0.21 -2.44
C ALA A 85 12.20 -1.27 -3.08
N TRP A 86 11.05 -0.85 -3.61
CA TRP A 86 10.14 -1.74 -4.33
C TRP A 86 10.75 -2.29 -5.62
N ASN A 87 11.40 -1.44 -6.44
CA ASN A 87 12.06 -1.87 -7.66
C ASN A 87 13.22 -2.83 -7.38
N ASN A 88 13.99 -2.60 -6.31
CA ASN A 88 15.01 -3.55 -5.86
C ASN A 88 14.38 -4.89 -5.49
N LEU A 89 13.25 -4.89 -4.76
CA LEU A 89 12.53 -6.10 -4.40
C LEU A 89 12.07 -6.87 -5.65
N LEU A 90 11.52 -6.16 -6.64
CA LEU A 90 11.09 -6.78 -7.91
C LEU A 90 12.24 -7.47 -8.64
N SER A 91 13.48 -6.99 -8.51
CA SER A 91 14.66 -7.61 -9.16
C SER A 91 14.89 -9.06 -8.71
N PHE A 92 14.57 -9.40 -7.46
CA PHE A 92 14.61 -10.77 -6.96
C PHE A 92 13.50 -11.64 -7.56
N LEU A 93 12.37 -11.03 -7.96
CA LEU A 93 11.19 -11.72 -8.47
C LEU A 93 11.25 -11.98 -9.99
N VAL A 94 12.14 -11.32 -10.73
CA VAL A 94 12.29 -11.50 -12.20
C VAL A 94 12.58 -12.95 -12.57
N PHE A 95 13.30 -13.69 -11.72
CA PHE A 95 13.60 -15.12 -11.91
C PHE A 95 12.51 -16.05 -11.36
N GLY A 96 11.49 -15.46 -10.73
CA GLY A 96 10.52 -16.10 -9.84
C GLY A 96 9.18 -16.39 -10.50
N HIS A 97 9.17 -17.18 -11.58
CA HIS A 97 7.97 -17.94 -12.00
C HIS A 97 6.76 -17.07 -12.44
N SER A 98 5.73 -17.71 -13.00
CA SER A 98 4.47 -17.03 -13.39
C SER A 98 3.71 -16.40 -12.22
N ALA A 99 4.05 -16.75 -10.97
CA ALA A 99 3.31 -16.35 -9.77
C ALA A 99 3.40 -14.84 -9.48
N PHE A 100 4.53 -14.21 -9.80
CA PHE A 100 4.74 -12.77 -9.56
C PHE A 100 4.66 -11.91 -10.84
N GLN A 101 4.31 -12.51 -11.98
CA GLN A 101 4.26 -11.81 -13.26
C GLN A 101 3.32 -10.60 -13.22
N ALA A 102 2.22 -10.68 -12.47
CA ALA A 102 1.29 -9.57 -12.27
C ALA A 102 1.93 -8.35 -11.57
N LEU A 103 2.92 -8.56 -10.70
CA LEU A 103 3.64 -7.49 -9.99
C LEU A 103 4.68 -6.79 -10.86
N LEU A 104 5.19 -7.48 -11.89
CA LEU A 104 6.19 -6.95 -12.83
C LEU A 104 5.56 -6.16 -13.98
N LEU A 105 4.26 -6.32 -14.20
CA LEU A 105 3.54 -5.56 -15.21
C LEU A 105 3.27 -4.14 -14.72
N PRO A 106 3.34 -3.13 -15.61
CA PRO A 106 2.94 -1.78 -15.24
C PRO A 106 1.49 -1.79 -14.73
N PRO A 107 1.16 -0.94 -13.74
CA PRO A 107 -0.19 -0.88 -13.19
C PRO A 107 -1.18 -0.64 -14.34
N ARG A 108 -2.14 -1.55 -14.54
CA ARG A 108 -3.18 -1.30 -15.53
C ARG A 108 -3.98 -0.08 -15.08
N PRO A 109 -4.26 0.88 -15.97
CA PRO A 109 -5.26 1.88 -15.68
C PRO A 109 -6.58 1.15 -15.43
N VAL A 110 -7.23 1.45 -14.31
CA VAL A 110 -8.57 0.92 -14.01
C VAL A 110 -9.53 1.66 -14.95
N SER A 111 -9.69 1.15 -16.17
CA SER A 111 -10.71 1.60 -17.11
C SER A 111 -11.97 0.78 -16.87
N GLU A 112 -12.66 1.04 -15.77
CA GLU A 112 -14.06 0.60 -15.65
C GLU A 112 -14.97 1.68 -16.27
N PRO A 113 -15.92 1.30 -17.14
CA PRO A 113 -16.92 2.23 -17.64
C PRO A 113 -17.84 2.62 -16.48
N CYS A 114 -17.49 3.68 -15.78
CA CYS A 114 -18.33 4.23 -14.73
C CYS A 114 -19.56 4.87 -15.39
N VAL A 115 -20.67 4.13 -15.42
CA VAL A 115 -22.00 4.72 -15.49
C VAL A 115 -22.11 5.62 -14.27
N ARG A 116 -21.97 6.93 -14.48
CA ARG A 116 -22.12 7.94 -13.44
C ARG A 116 -23.57 7.96 -12.98
N LEU A 117 -23.96 7.06 -12.08
CA LEU A 117 -25.13 7.29 -11.23
C LEU A 117 -24.79 8.42 -10.26
N ALA A 118 -25.76 9.32 -10.08
CA ALA A 118 -25.65 10.53 -9.28
C ALA A 118 -24.98 10.24 -7.92
N LYS A 119 -23.83 10.89 -7.69
CA LYS A 119 -23.05 10.79 -6.46
C LYS A 119 -23.93 11.29 -5.29
N SER A 120 -24.24 10.40 -4.35
CA SER A 120 -24.75 10.79 -3.05
C SER A 120 -23.61 11.48 -2.27
N GLU A 121 -23.91 12.61 -1.62
CA GLU A 121 -22.96 13.67 -1.25
C GLU A 121 -21.99 13.39 -0.07
N LEU A 122 -21.57 12.15 0.16
CA LEU A 122 -20.57 11.83 1.19
C LEU A 122 -19.52 10.87 0.62
N ASN A 123 -18.55 11.41 -0.12
CA ASN A 123 -17.35 10.67 -0.51
C ASN A 123 -16.52 10.39 0.75
N HIS A 124 -16.67 9.19 1.32
CA HIS A 124 -15.85 8.75 2.45
C HIS A 124 -14.40 8.60 2.02
N VAL A 125 -13.50 9.34 2.67
CA VAL A 125 -12.06 9.28 2.41
C VAL A 125 -11.37 8.45 3.49
N CYS A 126 -10.34 7.70 3.09
CA CYS A 126 -9.57 6.94 4.07
C CYS A 126 -8.76 7.88 4.98
N GLY A 127 -8.89 7.71 6.30
CA GLY A 127 -8.14 8.49 7.29
C GLY A 127 -6.61 8.26 7.32
N ILE A 128 -6.08 7.36 6.48
CA ILE A 128 -4.63 7.09 6.35
C ILE A 128 -4.12 7.52 4.98
N CYS A 129 -4.66 6.95 3.89
CA CYS A 129 -4.16 7.24 2.55
C CYS A 129 -4.89 8.40 1.85
N LEU A 130 -5.94 8.95 2.46
CA LEU A 130 -6.68 10.13 1.99
C LEU A 130 -7.35 9.99 0.60
N THR A 131 -7.38 8.78 0.03
CA THR A 131 -8.12 8.45 -1.19
C THR A 131 -9.54 8.01 -0.87
N GLU A 132 -10.42 8.08 -1.86
CA GLU A 132 -11.82 7.65 -1.73
C GLU A 132 -11.93 6.16 -1.38
N ILE A 133 -12.95 5.85 -0.59
CA ILE A 133 -13.39 4.50 -0.28
C ILE A 133 -14.62 4.25 -1.14
N ASN A 134 -14.46 3.43 -2.17
CA ASN A 134 -15.58 2.98 -2.99
C ASN A 134 -16.37 1.96 -2.16
N GLN A 135 -17.48 2.39 -1.56
CA GLN A 135 -18.50 1.46 -1.08
C GLN A 135 -19.25 0.98 -2.32
N GLU A 136 -18.93 -0.22 -2.82
CA GLU A 136 -19.82 -0.83 -3.80
C GLU A 136 -21.18 -1.08 -3.14
N PRO A 137 -22.28 -0.72 -3.81
CA PRO A 137 -23.61 -1.01 -3.29
C PRO A 137 -23.86 -2.51 -3.33
N GLN A 138 -23.74 -3.14 -2.15
CA GLN A 138 -24.33 -4.43 -1.79
C GLN A 138 -24.14 -5.56 -2.81
N VAL A 139 -22.96 -6.17 -2.82
CA VAL A 139 -22.82 -7.59 -3.18
C VAL A 139 -22.35 -8.33 -1.92
N PRO A 140 -23.05 -9.38 -1.45
CA PRO A 140 -22.65 -10.12 -0.26
C PRO A 140 -21.47 -11.02 -0.61
N SER A 141 -20.27 -10.44 -0.69
CA SER A 141 -19.02 -11.16 -0.83
C SER A 141 -18.07 -10.65 0.25
N GLY A 142 -17.83 -11.49 1.25
CA GLY A 142 -17.21 -11.11 2.52
C GLY A 142 -15.80 -10.50 2.38
N ASN A 143 -15.48 -9.67 3.39
CA ASN A 143 -14.16 -9.14 3.76
C ASN A 143 -13.63 -7.86 3.04
N LEU A 144 -14.41 -7.18 2.21
CA LEU A 144 -13.98 -5.93 1.56
C LEU A 144 -14.59 -4.65 2.15
N ASP A 145 -15.38 -4.75 3.21
CA ASP A 145 -16.03 -3.60 3.83
C ASP A 145 -14.98 -2.66 4.47
N PRO A 146 -15.13 -1.33 4.29
CA PRO A 146 -14.23 -0.38 4.92
C PRO A 146 -14.34 -0.42 6.45
N VAL A 147 -13.22 -0.25 7.12
CA VAL A 147 -13.16 -0.21 8.58
C VAL A 147 -13.68 1.15 9.04
N LEU A 148 -14.76 1.16 9.83
CA LEU A 148 -15.28 2.35 10.51
C LEU A 148 -14.74 2.39 11.94
N HIS A 149 -13.97 3.42 12.26
CA HIS A 149 -13.45 3.62 13.62
C HIS A 149 -13.54 5.09 14.00
N GLN A 150 -14.21 5.38 15.12
CA GLN A 150 -14.36 6.74 15.65
C GLN A 150 -14.92 7.76 14.64
N GLY A 151 -15.83 7.33 13.77
CA GLY A 151 -16.45 8.17 12.75
C GLY A 151 -15.63 8.35 11.47
N LEU A 152 -14.42 7.77 11.39
CA LEU A 152 -13.57 7.78 10.21
C LEU A 152 -13.58 6.42 9.51
N PHE A 153 -13.45 6.47 8.18
CA PHE A 153 -13.37 5.28 7.35
C PHE A 153 -11.92 4.98 6.97
N TYR A 154 -11.58 3.69 6.84
CA TYR A 154 -10.26 3.24 6.43
C TYR A 154 -10.38 2.07 5.45
N HIS A 155 -9.51 2.03 4.43
CA HIS A 155 -9.33 0.78 3.68
C HIS A 155 -8.80 -0.28 4.64
N VAL A 156 -9.27 -1.52 4.49
CA VAL A 156 -8.83 -2.67 5.30
C VAL A 156 -7.30 -2.77 5.31
N SER A 157 -6.66 -2.70 4.14
CA SER A 157 -5.20 -2.81 4.06
C SER A 157 -4.47 -1.62 4.69
N CYS A 158 -5.03 -0.41 4.64
CA CYS A 158 -4.48 0.75 5.33
C CYS A 158 -4.54 0.57 6.86
N ALA A 159 -5.71 0.20 7.39
CA ALA A 159 -5.89 -0.02 8.82
C ALA A 159 -5.00 -1.17 9.34
N ASN A 160 -4.97 -2.29 8.60
CA ASN A 160 -4.15 -3.44 8.94
C ASN A 160 -2.65 -3.09 8.97
N PHE A 161 -2.15 -2.39 7.95
CA PHE A 161 -0.75 -1.95 7.94
C PHE A 161 -0.47 -0.99 9.10
N TRP A 162 -1.35 -0.02 9.33
CA TRP A 162 -1.14 0.98 10.37
C TRP A 162 -1.04 0.34 11.75
N LEU A 163 -1.99 -0.51 12.10
CA LEU A 163 -2.05 -1.15 13.42
C LEU A 163 -0.89 -2.11 13.69
N ASN A 164 -0.44 -2.83 12.66
CA ASN A 164 0.64 -3.80 12.81
C ASN A 164 2.04 -3.19 12.68
N CYS A 165 2.18 -2.12 11.90
CA CYS A 165 3.50 -1.61 11.53
C CYS A 165 3.76 -0.18 12.02
N VAL A 166 2.76 0.68 12.15
CA VAL A 166 2.95 2.12 12.38
C VAL A 166 2.67 2.51 13.84
N ASP A 167 1.46 2.27 14.32
CA ASP A 167 1.02 2.62 15.68
C ASP A 167 -0.15 1.72 16.10
N SER A 168 -0.21 1.39 17.39
CA SER A 168 -1.32 0.67 18.01
C SER A 168 -2.69 1.35 17.91
N THR A 169 -2.74 2.62 17.50
CA THR A 169 -3.97 3.41 17.38
C THR A 169 -4.10 4.06 16.01
N LEU A 170 -5.29 4.00 15.41
CA LEU A 170 -5.56 4.63 14.11
C LEU A 170 -5.48 6.17 14.21
N PRO A 171 -5.05 6.88 13.15
CA PRO A 171 -4.97 8.33 13.15
C PRO A 171 -6.37 8.93 13.33
N ARG A 172 -6.49 9.91 14.22
CA ARG A 172 -7.69 10.74 14.38
C ARG A 172 -7.54 12.01 13.54
N GLU A 173 -8.64 12.52 13.01
CA GLU A 173 -8.67 13.90 12.53
C GLU A 173 -8.51 14.84 13.73
N SER A 174 -7.61 15.82 13.59
CA SER A 174 -7.43 16.95 14.51
C SER A 174 -7.78 18.23 13.78
#